data_AF-A0A5C5CJF6-F1
#
_entry.id   AF-A0A5C5CJF6-F1
#
_cell.length_a   1.000
_cell.length_b   1.000
_cell.length_c   1.000
_cell.angle_alpha   90.00
_cell.angle_beta   90.00
_cell.angle_gamma   90.00
#
_symmetry.space_group_name_H-M   'P 1'
#
loop_
_entity.id
_entity.type
_entity.pdbx_description
1 polymer ?
#
loop_
_entity_poly.entity_id
_entity_poly.type
_entity_poly.pdbx_seq_one_letter_code
_entity_poly.pdbx_strand_id
1 'polypeptide(L)'
;MKIIAQTDRAYLVEMTDDEIVRAAGFSSTYNDEWAKQNGGRRDPVIGSELNVNAAYMFHSRISGAQEKCVQSAGFLRGLADMIERSLPDVITQPEVSNREESAS
;
A
#
# COMPACT_ATOMS: atom_id res chain seq x y z
N MET A 1 8.85 -17.64 11.48
CA MET A 1 10.02 -17.23 12.27
C MET A 1 10.12 -18.09 13.54
N LYS A 2 11.28 -18.69 13.79
CA LYS A 2 11.59 -19.49 14.99
C LYS A 2 13.04 -19.28 15.42
N ILE A 3 13.30 -19.10 16.72
CA ILE A 3 14.67 -19.12 17.25
C ILE A 3 15.15 -20.57 17.29
N ILE A 4 16.25 -20.87 16.61
CA ILE A 4 16.82 -22.22 16.51
C ILE A 4 18.04 -22.41 17.40
N ALA A 5 18.71 -21.33 17.78
CA ALA A 5 19.79 -21.36 18.77
C ALA A 5 20.05 -19.96 19.34
N GLN A 6 20.75 -19.94 20.48
CA GLN A 6 21.31 -18.75 21.09
C GLN A 6 22.83 -18.88 21.08
N THR A 7 23.52 -17.82 20.69
CA THR A 7 24.98 -17.69 20.78
C THR A 7 25.33 -16.77 21.96
N ASP A 8 26.61 -16.64 22.28
CA ASP A 8 27.07 -15.79 23.38
C ASP A 8 26.64 -14.31 23.26
N ARG A 9 26.29 -13.86 22.05
CA ARG A 9 25.96 -12.45 21.77
C ARG A 9 24.70 -12.23 20.93
N ALA A 10 24.09 -13.29 20.38
CA ALA A 10 22.99 -13.16 19.43
C ALA A 10 22.08 -14.40 19.42
N TYR A 11 21.03 -14.35 18.61
CA TYR A 11 20.17 -15.50 18.34
C TYR A 11 20.33 -15.92 16.87
N LEU A 12 20.29 -17.22 16.64
CA LEU A 12 20.09 -17.78 15.31
C LEU A 12 18.60 -18.01 15.13
N VAL A 13 18.06 -17.45 14.06
CA VAL A 13 16.63 -17.48 13.76
C VAL A 13 16.43 -18.12 12.40
N GLU A 14 15.53 -19.08 12.34
CA GLU A 14 15.02 -19.64 11.10
C GLU A 14 13.80 -18.82 10.64
N MET A 15 13.87 -18.34 9.42
CA MET A 15 12.87 -17.49 8.78
C MET A 15 12.68 -17.94 7.34
N THR A 16 11.46 -17.79 6.85
CA THR A 16 11.19 -17.92 5.42
C THR A 16 11.70 -16.68 4.67
N ASP A 17 11.97 -16.81 3.37
CA ASP A 17 12.43 -15.68 2.55
C ASP A 17 11.49 -14.48 2.61
N ASP A 18 10.19 -14.74 2.58
CA ASP A 18 9.18 -13.69 2.66
C ASP A 18 9.20 -12.95 4.01
N GLU A 19 9.50 -13.65 5.11
CA GLU A 19 9.68 -13.02 6.42
C GLU A 19 10.95 -12.17 6.48
N ILE A 20 12.03 -12.60 5.82
CA ILE A 20 13.29 -11.84 5.73
C ILE A 20 13.05 -10.54 4.97
N VAL A 21 12.36 -10.60 3.83
CA VAL A 21 12.05 -9.42 3.02
C VAL A 21 11.11 -8.45 3.74
N ARG A 22 10.15 -8.97 4.51
CA ARG A 22 9.29 -8.14 5.37
C ARG A 22 10.04 -7.49 6.52
N ALA A 23 10.95 -8.24 7.16
CA ALA A 23 11.82 -7.71 8.20
C ALA A 23 12.79 -6.64 7.67
N ALA A 24 13.12 -6.69 6.38
CA ALA A 24 13.91 -5.67 5.68
C ALA A 24 13.11 -4.39 5.33
N GLY A 25 11.79 -4.37 5.54
CA GLY A 25 10.94 -3.21 5.28
C GLY A 25 10.11 -3.32 3.99
N PHE A 26 10.17 -4.42 3.26
CA PHE A 26 9.47 -4.60 1.99
C PHE A 26 8.19 -5.44 2.15
N SER A 27 7.35 -5.45 1.12
CA SER A 27 6.06 -6.16 1.17
C SER A 27 6.19 -7.68 0.93
N SER A 28 7.03 -8.09 -0.01
CA SER A 28 7.30 -9.50 -0.36
C SER A 28 8.57 -9.62 -1.21
N THR A 29 9.03 -10.86 -1.40
CA THR A 29 10.09 -11.24 -2.36
C THR A 29 9.81 -10.78 -3.80
N TYR A 30 8.54 -10.49 -4.14
CA TYR A 30 8.16 -10.00 -5.46
C TYR A 30 8.24 -8.48 -5.63
N ASN A 31 8.59 -7.74 -4.58
CA ASN A 31 8.71 -6.31 -4.64
C ASN A 31 9.90 -5.90 -5.54
N ASP A 32 9.63 -5.08 -6.56
CA ASP A 32 10.65 -4.65 -7.52
C ASP A 32 11.74 -3.76 -6.87
N GLU A 33 11.41 -3.04 -5.80
CA GLU A 33 12.38 -2.26 -5.02
C GLU A 33 13.31 -3.17 -4.23
N TRP A 34 12.77 -4.26 -3.67
CA TRP A 34 13.57 -5.30 -3.04
C TRP A 34 14.54 -5.91 -4.06
N ALA A 35 14.05 -6.30 -5.23
CA ALA A 35 14.89 -6.87 -6.27
C ALA A 35 16.01 -5.90 -6.68
N LYS A 36 15.71 -4.61 -6.86
CA LYS A 36 16.72 -3.59 -7.19
C LYS A 36 17.78 -3.43 -6.09
N GLN A 37 17.35 -3.38 -4.84
CA GLN A 37 18.28 -3.24 -3.70
C GLN A 37 19.10 -4.51 -3.45
N ASN A 38 18.55 -5.67 -3.80
CA ASN A 38 19.19 -6.98 -3.67
C ASN A 38 19.90 -7.43 -4.97
N GLY A 39 20.40 -6.48 -5.77
CA GLY A 39 21.23 -6.77 -6.95
C GLY A 39 20.50 -7.49 -8.09
N GLY A 40 19.20 -7.28 -8.22
CA GLY A 40 18.32 -7.90 -9.21
C GLY A 40 17.71 -9.24 -8.78
N ARG A 41 17.96 -9.69 -7.55
CA ARG A 41 17.51 -11.00 -7.05
C ARG A 41 16.25 -10.89 -6.20
N ARG A 42 15.33 -11.84 -6.38
CA ARG A 42 14.12 -11.98 -5.55
C ARG A 42 14.43 -12.69 -4.24
N ASP A 43 15.36 -13.63 -4.25
CA ASP A 43 15.72 -14.40 -3.06
C ASP A 43 16.74 -13.66 -2.20
N PRO A 44 16.61 -13.68 -0.86
CA PRO A 44 17.59 -13.07 0.03
C PRO A 44 18.99 -13.66 -0.14
N VAL A 45 19.99 -12.79 -0.20
CA VAL A 45 21.38 -13.24 -0.27
C VAL A 45 21.85 -13.66 1.12
N ILE A 46 22.40 -14.87 1.21
CA ILE A 46 22.99 -15.39 2.44
C ILE A 46 24.17 -14.48 2.84
N GLY A 47 24.13 -13.99 4.08
CA GLY A 47 25.15 -13.07 4.62
C GLY A 47 24.78 -11.59 4.52
N SER A 48 23.60 -11.24 4.03
CA SER A 48 23.10 -9.86 4.08
C SER A 48 22.77 -9.42 5.50
N GLU A 49 23.25 -8.24 5.90
CA GLU A 49 22.85 -7.60 7.14
C GLU A 49 21.57 -6.79 6.94
N LEU A 50 20.58 -7.06 7.78
CA LEU A 50 19.32 -6.31 7.78
C LEU A 50 19.32 -5.31 8.94
N ASN A 51 19.12 -4.03 8.61
CA ASN A 51 18.86 -3.02 9.63
C ASN A 51 17.40 -3.08 10.08
N VAL A 52 17.13 -4.01 11.00
CA VAL A 52 15.78 -4.27 11.54
C VAL A 52 15.16 -3.00 12.16
N ASN A 53 15.97 -2.12 12.74
CA ASN A 53 15.48 -0.91 13.40
C ASN A 53 14.96 0.12 12.38
N ALA A 54 15.65 0.27 11.25
CA ALA A 54 15.19 1.11 10.15
C ALA A 54 13.87 0.59 9.55
N ALA A 55 13.75 -0.72 9.37
CA ALA A 55 12.52 -1.35 8.88
C ALA A 55 11.35 -1.16 9.85
N TYR A 56 11.58 -1.32 11.15
CA TYR A 56 10.54 -1.11 12.17
C TYR A 56 10.05 0.35 12.20
N MET A 57 10.97 1.31 12.10
CA MET A 57 10.64 2.74 12.03
C MET A 57 9.87 3.09 10.76
N PHE A 58 10.20 2.45 9.62
CA PHE A 58 9.47 2.63 8.37
C PHE A 58 8.03 2.11 8.47
N HIS A 59 7.84 0.87 8.93
CA HIS A 59 6.52 0.27 9.12
C HIS A 59 5.66 1.05 10.13
N SER A 60 6.26 1.51 11.23
CA SER A 60 5.58 2.36 12.22
C SER A 60 5.08 3.68 11.61
N ARG A 61 5.89 4.33 10.77
CA ARG A 61 5.49 5.56 10.06
C ARG A 61 4.35 5.31 9.06
N ILE A 62 4.39 4.20 8.32
CA ILE A 62 3.31 3.83 7.40
C ILE A 62 2.01 3.58 8.17
N SER A 63 2.06 2.80 9.24
CA SER A 63 0.89 2.53 10.08
C SER A 63 0.29 3.82 10.65
N GLY A 64 1.11 4.74 11.13
CA GLY A 64 0.65 6.05 11.62
C GLY A 64 0.07 6.95 10.51
N ALA A 65 0.54 6.80 9.27
CA ALA A 65 -0.02 7.52 8.12
C ALA A 65 -1.35 6.92 7.63
N GLN A 66 -1.53 5.60 7.76
CA GLN A 66 -2.76 4.91 7.38
C GLN A 66 -3.98 5.44 8.14
N GLU A 67 -3.86 5.65 9.46
CA GLU A 67 -4.94 6.25 10.26
C GLU A 67 -5.30 7.65 9.77
N LYS A 68 -4.30 8.46 9.42
CA LYS A 68 -4.51 9.81 8.86
C LYS A 68 -5.22 9.74 7.50
N CYS A 69 -4.84 8.80 6.63
CA CYS A 69 -5.51 8.59 5.35
C CYS A 69 -6.97 8.18 5.52
N VAL A 70 -7.28 7.30 6.48
CA VAL A 70 -8.67 6.90 6.79
C VAL A 70 -9.49 8.09 7.29
N GLN A 71 -8.93 8.91 8.17
CA GLN A 71 -9.60 10.13 8.64
C GLN A 71 -9.84 11.13 7.50
N SER A 72 -8.83 11.37 6.65
CA SER A 72 -8.99 12.24 5.48
C SER A 72 -10.02 11.70 4.49
N ALA A 73 -10.06 10.38 4.26
CA ALA A 73 -11.06 9.76 3.40
C ALA A 73 -12.49 9.92 3.95
N GLY A 74 -12.68 9.76 5.27
CA GLY A 74 -13.96 10.01 5.93
C GLY A 74 -14.40 11.46 5.81
N PHE A 75 -13.47 12.40 5.98
CA PHE A 75 -13.73 13.83 5.80
C PHE A 75 -14.11 14.17 4.35
N LEU A 76 -13.38 13.65 3.36
CA LEU A 76 -13.68 13.84 1.94
C LEU A 76 -15.05 13.26 1.57
N ARG A 77 -15.42 12.11 2.14
CA ARG A 77 -16.74 11.51 1.94
C ARG A 77 -17.86 12.34 2.57
N GLY A 78 -17.64 12.87 3.77
CA GLY A 78 -18.58 13.81 4.41
C GLY A 78 -18.77 15.10 3.60
N LEU A 79 -17.71 15.61 2.97
CA LEU A 79 -17.82 16.75 2.04
C LEU A 79 -18.62 16.38 0.78
N ALA A 80 -18.38 15.20 0.21
CA ALA A 80 -19.13 14.72 -0.95
C ALA A 80 -20.63 14.57 -0.64
N ASP A 81 -20.98 13.95 0.48
CA ASP A 81 -22.38 13.76 0.92
C ASP A 81 -23.07 15.11 1.19
N MET A 82 -22.34 16.11 1.69
CA MET A 82 -22.86 17.47 1.91
C MET A 82 -23.11 18.20 0.59
N ILE A 83 -22.20 18.07 -0.38
CA ILE A 83 -22.37 18.65 -1.73
C ILE A 83 -23.58 18.00 -2.40
N GLU A 84 -23.69 16.67 -2.35
CA GLU A 84 -24.80 15.91 -2.94
C GLU A 84 -26.15 16.30 -2.32
N ARG A 85 -26.21 16.52 -1.00
CA ARG A 85 -27.42 17.03 -0.33
C ARG A 85 -27.73 18.50 -0.59
N SER A 86 -26.77 19.28 -1.07
CA SER A 86 -26.92 20.72 -1.34
C SER A 86 -27.30 21.03 -2.79
N LEU A 87 -27.20 20.05 -3.69
CA LEU A 87 -27.60 20.21 -5.09
C LEU A 87 -29.09 19.89 -5.22
N PRO A 88 -29.95 20.84 -5.65
CA PRO A 88 -31.34 20.53 -5.95
C PRO A 88 -31.39 19.60 -7.17
N ASP A 89 -32.35 18.67 -7.21
CA ASP A 89 -32.58 17.72 -8.30
C ASP A 89 -32.56 18.44 -9.67
N VAL A 90 -31.41 18.38 -10.35
CA VAL A 90 -31.32 18.84 -11.73
C VAL A 90 -31.92 17.73 -12.57
N ILE A 91 -33.23 17.84 -12.81
CA ILE A 91 -33.94 17.06 -13.82
C ILE A 91 -33.29 17.39 -15.17
N THR A 92 -32.42 16.51 -15.66
CA THR A 92 -32.04 16.51 -17.07
C THR A 92 -33.26 16.08 -17.87
N GLN A 93 -33.96 17.06 -18.46
CA GLN A 93 -34.98 16.74 -19.46
C GLN A 93 -34.30 15.95 -20.58
N PRO A 94 -34.83 14.78 -20.99
CA PRO A 94 -34.27 14.04 -22.11
C PRO A 94 -34.36 14.92 -23.36
N GLU A 95 -33.23 15.10 -24.05
CA GLU A 95 -33.17 15.87 -25.29
C GLU A 95 -34.20 15.33 -26.28
N VAL A 96 -35.18 16.17 -26.65
CA VAL A 96 -36.10 15.87 -27.74
C VAL A 96 -35.29 15.97 -29.03
N SER A 97 -34.84 14.83 -29.54
CA SER A 97 -34.15 14.70 -30.82
C SER A 97 -35.13 15.00 -31.96
N ASN A 98 -35.30 16.28 -32.31
CA ASN A 98 -35.80 16.65 -33.63
C ASN A 98 -34.67 16.47 -34.63
N ARG A 99 -34.49 15.23 -35.07
CA ARG A 99 -33.68 14.91 -36.24
C ARG A 99 -34.50 15.30 -37.46
N GLU A 100 -34.31 16.54 -37.92
CA GLU A 100 -34.83 17.00 -39.19
C GLU A 100 -34.41 16.03 -40.29
N GLU A 101 -35.43 15.41 -40.88
CA GLU A 101 -35.39 14.45 -41.95
C GLU A 101 -34.93 15.15 -43.23
N SER A 102 -33.62 15.35 -43.35
CA SER A 102 -32.98 15.75 -44.61
C SER A 102 -32.59 14.48 -45.38
N ALA A 103 -33.54 13.84 -46.05
CA ALA A 103 -33.29 12.99 -47.23
C ALA A 103 -34.59 12.39 -47.80
N SER A 104 -35.15 13.02 -48.82
CA SER A 104 -35.55 12.39 -50.10
C SER A 104 -35.97 13.44 -51.12
#